data_AF-A0A1R1XVJ5-F1
#
_entry.id   AF-A0A1R1XVJ5-F1
#
_cell.length_a   1.000
_cell.length_b   1.000
_cell.length_c   1.000
_cell.angle_alpha   90.00
_cell.angle_beta   90.00
_cell.angle_gamma   90.00
#
_symmetry.space_group_name_H-M   'P 1'
#
loop_
_entity.id
_entity.type
_entity.pdbx_description
1 polymer ?
#
loop_
_entity_poly.entity_id
_entity_poly.type
_entity_poly.pdbx_seq_one_letter_code
_entity_poly.pdbx_strand_id
1 'polypeptide(L)'
;MIEDTEQDGSKFFLSEIRAIEEYLVVTFGLLSQGVKNLAVSSQYVNQIFDVFEAYADISGFKITTSQTLGADIDGLTKTPDECKDRDQFYIAQHILNMNKVLNDYIKYFLQKQDQILAKSQSSYYFGDSVTYADLALYTIYFSIKSENFAFEFDSPSYPHINKLI
;
A
#
# COMPACT_ATOMS: atom_id res chain seq x y z
N MET A 1 6.64 -2.11 -16.27
CA MET A 1 7.55 -1.43 -17.21
C MET A 1 6.72 -0.68 -18.23
N ILE A 2 7.02 0.59 -18.47
CA ILE A 2 6.49 1.38 -19.59
C ILE A 2 7.56 1.41 -20.68
N GLU A 3 7.14 1.17 -21.92
CA GLU A 3 7.88 1.46 -23.14
C GLU A 3 7.03 2.45 -23.93
N ASP A 4 7.56 3.66 -24.12
CA ASP A 4 6.92 4.71 -24.92
C ASP A 4 7.79 5.01 -26.15
N THR A 5 7.15 5.33 -27.28
CA THR A 5 7.85 5.66 -28.52
C THR A 5 7.58 7.12 -28.84
N GLU A 6 8.63 7.92 -28.78
CA GLU A 6 8.59 9.35 -29.06
C GLU A 6 8.32 9.62 -30.54
N GLN A 7 7.90 10.84 -30.86
CA GLN A 7 7.61 11.25 -32.25
C GLN A 7 8.81 11.11 -33.19
N ASP A 8 10.03 11.18 -32.66
CA ASP A 8 11.27 10.99 -33.41
C ASP A 8 11.69 9.52 -33.58
N GLY A 9 10.88 8.58 -33.06
CA GLY A 9 11.14 7.14 -33.09
C GLY A 9 12.10 6.65 -32.01
N SER A 10 12.59 7.52 -31.12
CA SER A 10 13.34 7.10 -29.95
C SER A 10 12.43 6.39 -28.93
N LYS A 11 13.03 5.52 -28.11
CA LYS A 11 12.31 4.73 -27.10
C LYS A 11 12.61 5.24 -25.70
N PHE A 12 11.57 5.45 -24.92
CA PHE A 12 11.63 5.78 -23.50
C PHE A 12 11.22 4.56 -22.66
N PHE A 13 11.98 4.27 -21.61
CA PHE A 13 11.76 3.11 -20.75
C PHE A 13 11.75 3.49 -19.27
N LEU A 14 10.74 3.01 -18.54
CA LEU A 14 10.69 3.06 -17.08
C LEU A 14 10.34 1.68 -16.51
N SER A 15 11.09 1.23 -15.50
CA SER A 15 10.87 -0.02 -14.78
C SER A 15 10.32 0.17 -13.37
N GLU A 16 10.73 1.25 -12.69
CA GLU A 16 10.41 1.48 -11.28
C GLU A 16 8.99 1.97 -11.11
N ILE A 17 8.19 1.28 -10.28
CA ILE A 17 6.77 1.58 -10.12
C ILE A 17 6.52 3.03 -9.68
N ARG A 18 7.34 3.58 -8.76
CA ARG A 18 7.22 4.98 -8.33
C ARG A 18 7.50 5.97 -9.46
N ALA A 19 8.53 5.70 -10.28
CA ALA A 19 8.85 6.56 -11.41
C ALA A 19 7.77 6.46 -12.51
N ILE A 20 7.21 5.26 -12.71
CA ILE A 20 6.09 5.02 -13.61
C ILE A 20 4.85 5.79 -13.14
N GLU A 21 4.48 5.68 -11.87
CA GLU A 21 3.33 6.40 -11.30
C GLU A 21 3.53 7.91 -11.40
N GLU A 22 4.70 8.43 -11.02
CA GLU A 22 5.04 9.85 -11.15
C GLU A 22 4.95 10.36 -12.60
N TYR A 23 5.46 9.57 -13.56
CA TYR A 23 5.34 9.88 -14.98
C TYR A 23 3.87 9.94 -15.42
N LEU A 24 3.05 8.97 -15.03
CA LEU A 24 1.63 8.92 -15.39
C LEU A 24 0.84 10.06 -14.75
N VAL A 25 1.05 10.37 -13.46
CA VAL A 25 0.31 11.46 -12.80
C VAL A 25 0.69 12.83 -13.34
N VAL A 26 1.93 13.03 -13.79
CA VAL A 26 2.31 14.24 -14.54
C VAL A 26 1.58 14.28 -15.87
N THR A 27 1.62 13.18 -16.63
CA THR A 27 1.01 13.08 -17.97
C THR A 27 -0.49 13.35 -17.95
N PHE A 28 -1.19 12.88 -16.92
CA PHE A 28 -2.63 13.08 -16.75
C PHE A 28 -3.02 14.31 -15.93
N GLY A 29 -2.06 15.15 -15.51
CA GLY A 29 -2.35 16.38 -14.78
C GLY A 29 -2.89 16.17 -13.35
N LEU A 30 -2.50 15.07 -12.70
CA LEU A 30 -2.96 14.65 -11.37
C LEU A 30 -2.05 15.11 -10.22
N LEU A 31 -1.12 16.02 -10.51
CA LEU A 31 -0.27 16.64 -9.51
C LEU A 31 -0.97 17.78 -8.78
N SER A 32 -0.70 17.90 -7.49
CA SER A 32 -1.14 19.05 -6.71
C SER A 32 -0.40 20.32 -7.13
N GLN A 33 -1.10 21.46 -7.15
CA GLN A 33 -0.53 22.72 -7.63
C GLN A 33 0.34 23.40 -6.58
N GLY A 34 1.55 23.80 -6.98
CA GLY A 34 2.52 24.55 -6.16
C GLY A 34 3.46 23.67 -5.35
N VAL A 35 4.72 24.12 -5.22
CA VAL A 35 5.83 23.32 -4.64
C VAL A 35 5.56 22.79 -3.23
N LYS A 36 4.87 23.55 -2.39
CA LYS A 36 4.52 23.12 -1.03
C LYS A 36 3.51 21.98 -1.05
N ASN A 37 2.49 22.07 -1.90
CA ASN A 37 1.48 21.02 -2.03
C ASN A 37 2.07 19.77 -2.68
N LEU A 38 3.02 19.92 -3.61
CA LEU A 38 3.77 18.79 -4.18
C LEU A 38 4.56 18.06 -3.10
N ALA A 39 5.29 18.79 -2.25
CA ALA A 39 6.04 18.19 -1.15
C ALA A 39 5.12 17.46 -0.14
N VAL A 40 3.98 18.05 0.21
CA VAL A 40 3.00 17.42 1.10
C VAL A 40 2.34 16.19 0.43
N SER A 41 2.02 16.27 -0.86
CA SER A 41 1.47 15.13 -1.62
C SER A 41 2.45 13.97 -1.64
N SER A 42 3.71 14.25 -1.96
CA SER A 42 4.80 13.25 -1.90
C SER A 42 4.96 12.67 -0.50
N GLN A 43 4.84 13.48 0.55
CA GLN A 43 4.86 12.97 1.93
C GLN A 43 3.70 11.99 2.20
N TYR A 44 2.48 12.27 1.73
CA TYR A 44 1.34 11.37 1.91
C TYR A 44 1.50 10.08 1.12
N VAL A 45 1.96 10.18 -0.13
CA VAL A 45 2.27 9.03 -0.98
C VAL A 45 3.35 8.15 -0.34
N ASN A 46 4.44 8.72 0.18
CA ASN A 46 5.47 7.92 0.85
C ASN A 46 4.93 7.22 2.11
N GLN A 47 4.06 7.86 2.89
CA GLN A 47 3.42 7.20 4.04
C GLN A 47 2.51 6.04 3.61
N ILE A 48 1.85 6.14 2.46
CA ILE A 48 1.10 5.04 1.86
C ILE A 48 2.05 3.90 1.44
N PHE A 49 3.18 4.23 0.83
CA PHE A 49 4.19 3.24 0.43
C PHE A 49 4.83 2.54 1.61
N ASP A 50 5.04 3.19 2.75
CA ASP A 50 5.50 2.52 3.96
C ASP A 50 4.54 1.37 4.37
N VAL A 51 3.22 1.54 4.16
CA VAL A 51 2.23 0.48 4.41
C VAL A 51 2.38 -0.64 3.36
N PHE A 52 2.56 -0.25 2.10
CA PHE A 52 2.78 -1.18 0.99
C PHE A 52 4.01 -2.05 1.22
N GLU A 53 5.14 -1.46 1.64
CA GLU A 53 6.39 -2.17 1.93
C GLU A 53 6.22 -3.17 3.07
N ALA A 54 5.59 -2.76 4.17
CA ALA A 54 5.31 -3.67 5.30
C ALA A 54 4.41 -4.85 4.89
N TYR A 55 3.43 -4.64 4.01
CA TYR A 55 2.63 -5.72 3.43
C TYR A 55 3.46 -6.60 2.47
N ALA A 56 4.27 -5.99 1.61
CA ALA A 56 5.11 -6.69 0.64
C ALA A 56 6.14 -7.60 1.31
N ASP A 57 6.68 -7.21 2.47
CA ASP A 57 7.58 -8.05 3.27
C ASP A 57 6.91 -9.36 3.70
N ILE A 58 5.65 -9.31 4.13
CA ILE A 58 4.87 -10.50 4.52
C ILE A 58 4.65 -11.41 3.30
N SER A 59 4.22 -10.83 2.19
CA SER A 59 4.00 -11.55 0.94
C SER A 59 5.30 -12.18 0.43
N GLY A 60 6.41 -11.44 0.48
CA GLY A 60 7.75 -11.92 0.09
C GLY A 60 8.23 -13.07 0.97
N PHE A 61 8.03 -12.98 2.30
CA PHE A 61 8.33 -14.06 3.22
C PHE A 61 7.53 -15.32 2.90
N LYS A 62 6.20 -15.19 2.69
CA LYS A 62 5.33 -16.32 2.34
C LYS A 62 5.73 -16.96 1.00
N ILE A 63 5.99 -16.16 -0.03
CA ILE A 63 6.40 -16.65 -1.36
C ILE A 63 7.74 -17.40 -1.26
N THR A 64 8.73 -16.80 -0.61
CA THR A 64 10.07 -17.41 -0.47
C THR A 64 10.01 -18.72 0.32
N THR A 65 9.24 -18.73 1.41
CA THR A 65 9.03 -19.92 2.24
C THR A 65 8.31 -21.02 1.46
N SER A 66 7.26 -20.67 0.72
CA SER A 66 6.50 -21.60 -0.14
C SER A 66 7.38 -22.22 -1.23
N GLN A 67 8.21 -21.42 -1.90
CA GLN A 67 9.16 -21.90 -2.91
C GLN A 67 10.23 -22.83 -2.34
N THR A 68 10.64 -22.59 -1.08
CA THR A 68 11.72 -23.36 -0.44
C THR A 68 11.21 -24.64 0.21
N LEU A 69 10.05 -24.60 0.86
CA LEU A 69 9.56 -25.67 1.74
C LEU A 69 8.23 -26.29 1.30
N GLY A 70 7.62 -25.78 0.23
CA GLY A 70 6.32 -26.20 -0.27
C GLY A 70 5.18 -25.27 0.16
N ALA A 71 4.19 -25.09 -0.71
CA ALA A 71 3.07 -24.17 -0.48
C ALA A 71 2.13 -24.62 0.64
N ASP A 72 2.00 -25.93 0.86
CA ASP A 72 1.06 -26.52 1.82
C ASP A 72 1.68 -26.74 3.20
N ILE A 73 2.82 -26.09 3.46
CA ILE A 73 3.54 -26.26 4.72
C ILE A 73 2.73 -25.66 5.89
N ASP A 74 2.64 -26.39 7.00
CA ASP A 74 1.79 -26.04 8.16
C ASP A 74 2.07 -24.60 8.67
N GLY A 75 3.34 -24.19 8.71
CA GLY A 75 3.72 -22.85 9.18
C GLY A 75 3.19 -21.69 8.33
N LEU A 76 2.80 -21.93 7.08
CA LEU A 76 2.16 -20.92 6.21
C LEU A 76 0.63 -20.93 6.31
N THR A 77 0.04 -22.05 6.73
CA THR A 77 -1.41 -22.30 6.63
C THR A 77 -2.12 -22.39 7.96
N LYS A 78 -1.38 -22.55 9.07
CA LYS A 78 -1.90 -22.75 10.42
C LYS A 78 -1.40 -21.70 11.39
N THR A 79 -2.05 -21.62 12.55
CA THR A 79 -1.58 -20.83 13.68
C THR A 79 -0.40 -21.51 14.38
N PRO A 80 0.41 -20.78 15.18
CA PRO A 80 1.56 -21.36 15.88
C PRO A 80 1.20 -22.56 16.76
N ASP A 81 0.05 -22.52 17.45
CA ASP A 81 -0.38 -23.58 18.38
C ASP A 81 -0.82 -24.88 17.65
N GLU A 82 -1.11 -24.80 16.36
CA GLU A 82 -1.49 -25.94 15.52
C GLU A 82 -0.28 -26.60 14.84
N CYS A 83 0.89 -25.97 14.91
CA CYS A 83 2.13 -26.46 14.31
C CYS A 83 2.73 -27.60 15.14
N LYS A 84 3.03 -28.72 14.48
CA LYS A 84 3.51 -29.94 15.16
C LYS A 84 4.99 -29.95 15.49
N ASP A 85 5.79 -29.20 14.73
CA ASP A 85 7.23 -29.12 14.91
C ASP A 85 7.70 -27.66 15.05
N ARG A 86 8.94 -27.54 15.53
CA ARG A 86 9.55 -26.27 15.94
C ARG A 86 9.76 -25.31 14.76
N ASP A 87 10.08 -25.82 13.58
CA ASP A 87 10.39 -24.97 12.43
C ASP A 87 9.10 -24.37 11.89
N GLN A 88 8.03 -25.17 11.81
CA GLN A 88 6.68 -24.71 11.47
C GLN A 88 6.17 -23.66 12.44
N PHE A 89 6.35 -23.91 13.73
CA PHE A 89 5.99 -22.96 14.78
C PHE A 89 6.65 -21.59 14.55
N TYR A 90 7.94 -21.56 14.23
CA TYR A 90 8.64 -20.29 13.99
C TYR A 90 8.16 -19.55 12.74
N ILE A 91 7.85 -20.28 11.66
CA ILE A 91 7.28 -19.68 10.45
C ILE A 91 5.93 -19.03 10.78
N ALA A 92 5.02 -19.78 11.42
CA ALA A 92 3.70 -19.27 11.80
C ALA A 92 3.80 -18.10 12.78
N GLN A 93 4.68 -18.20 13.79
CA GLN A 93 4.89 -17.14 14.78
C GLN A 93 5.48 -15.88 14.14
N HIS A 94 6.37 -16.02 13.17
CA HIS A 94 6.93 -14.88 12.44
C HIS A 94 5.85 -14.16 11.63
N ILE A 95 5.02 -14.89 10.88
CA ILE A 95 3.88 -14.33 10.15
C ILE A 95 2.91 -13.62 11.11
N LEU A 96 2.57 -14.25 12.24
CA LEU A 96 1.71 -13.64 13.25
C LEU A 96 2.30 -12.31 13.77
N ASN A 97 3.60 -12.28 14.05
CA ASN A 97 4.29 -11.07 14.50
C ASN A 97 4.30 -9.97 13.43
N MET A 98 4.60 -10.31 12.17
CA MET A 98 4.58 -9.34 11.07
C MET A 98 3.17 -8.79 10.85
N ASN A 99 2.14 -9.64 10.87
CA ASN A 99 0.74 -9.21 10.74
C ASN A 99 0.34 -8.25 11.87
N LYS A 100 0.82 -8.48 13.09
CA LYS A 100 0.57 -7.57 14.22
C LYS A 100 1.21 -6.20 13.97
N VAL A 101 2.48 -6.18 13.54
CA VAL A 101 3.20 -4.94 13.23
C VAL A 101 2.50 -4.18 12.10
N LEU A 102 2.12 -4.87 11.02
CA LEU A 102 1.38 -4.28 9.90
C LEU A 102 0.04 -3.68 10.37
N ASN A 103 -0.71 -4.39 11.21
CA ASN A 103 -1.99 -3.90 11.75
C ASN A 103 -1.80 -2.62 12.57
N ASP A 104 -0.82 -2.59 13.49
CA ASP A 104 -0.51 -1.42 14.28
C ASP A 104 -0.09 -0.24 13.39
N TYR A 105 0.66 -0.51 12.32
CA TYR A 105 1.07 0.49 11.34
C TYR A 105 -0.11 1.04 10.54
N ILE A 106 -0.99 0.17 10.02
CA ILE A 106 -2.22 0.55 9.31
C ILE A 106 -3.09 1.43 10.19
N LYS A 107 -3.30 1.07 11.46
CA LYS A 107 -4.11 1.88 12.39
C LYS A 107 -3.55 3.29 12.58
N TYR A 108 -2.25 3.39 12.82
CA TYR A 108 -1.57 4.67 12.97
C TYR A 108 -1.67 5.51 11.69
N PHE A 109 -1.42 4.87 10.54
CA PHE A 109 -1.54 5.49 9.23
C PHE A 109 -2.97 6.02 8.98
N LEU A 110 -3.99 5.17 9.11
CA LEU A 110 -5.39 5.52 8.87
C LEU A 110 -5.86 6.62 9.81
N GLN A 111 -5.49 6.57 11.10
CA GLN A 111 -5.82 7.63 12.05
C GLN A 111 -5.26 8.98 11.61
N LYS A 112 -4.00 9.00 11.15
CA LYS A 112 -3.35 10.22 10.68
C LYS A 112 -3.96 10.74 9.39
N GLN A 113 -4.22 9.86 8.43
CA GLN A 113 -4.79 10.24 7.13
C GLN A 113 -6.24 10.71 7.25
N ASP A 114 -7.05 10.06 8.10
CA ASP A 114 -8.43 10.48 8.33
C ASP A 114 -8.49 11.88 8.95
N GLN A 115 -7.59 12.20 9.89
CA GLN A 115 -7.45 13.56 10.44
C GLN A 115 -7.01 14.60 9.41
N ILE A 116 -6.25 14.20 8.39
CA ILE A 116 -5.87 15.08 7.27
C ILE A 116 -7.09 15.33 6.38
N LEU A 117 -7.79 14.27 5.96
CA LEU A 117 -8.97 14.36 5.11
C LEU A 117 -10.15 15.06 5.79
N ALA A 118 -10.28 14.96 7.11
CA ALA A 118 -11.27 15.72 7.89
C ALA A 118 -11.14 17.24 7.74
N LYS A 119 -9.96 17.73 7.35
CA LYS A 119 -9.71 19.17 7.09
C LYS A 119 -9.96 19.56 5.63
N SER A 120 -10.18 18.59 4.75
CA SER A 120 -10.50 18.83 3.34
C SER A 120 -11.91 19.38 3.19
N GLN A 121 -12.09 20.29 2.21
CA GLN A 121 -13.40 20.82 1.86
C GLN A 121 -14.13 19.95 0.80
N SER A 122 -13.43 19.03 0.13
CA SER A 122 -13.95 18.29 -1.02
C SER A 122 -13.92 16.77 -0.87
N SER A 123 -13.39 16.26 0.24
CA SER A 123 -13.10 14.83 0.49
C SER A 123 -11.86 14.26 -0.23
N TYR A 124 -11.22 15.04 -1.11
CA TYR A 124 -9.91 14.70 -1.68
C TYR A 124 -8.78 15.27 -0.83
N TYR A 125 -7.56 14.74 -0.98
CA TYR A 125 -6.38 15.27 -0.29
C TYR A 125 -6.06 16.71 -0.66
N PHE A 126 -6.29 17.11 -1.91
CA PHE A 126 -5.96 18.45 -2.42
C PHE A 126 -7.07 19.00 -3.32
N GLY A 127 -7.45 20.26 -3.09
CA GLY A 127 -8.40 20.96 -3.96
C GLY A 127 -9.77 20.30 -3.96
N ASP A 128 -10.42 20.23 -5.12
CA ASP A 128 -11.74 19.64 -5.38
C ASP A 128 -11.72 18.51 -6.42
N SER A 129 -10.54 18.00 -6.73
CA SER A 129 -10.31 16.96 -7.73
C SER A 129 -9.35 15.88 -7.23
N VAL A 130 -9.44 14.70 -7.84
CA VAL A 130 -8.51 13.59 -7.61
C VAL A 130 -7.07 14.00 -7.92
N THR A 131 -6.15 13.62 -7.03
CA THR A 131 -4.71 13.77 -7.21
C THR A 131 -3.99 12.44 -6.99
N TYR A 132 -2.67 12.42 -7.20
CA TYR A 132 -1.84 11.25 -6.94
C TYR A 132 -2.02 10.67 -5.52
N ALA A 133 -2.13 11.51 -4.49
CA ALA A 133 -2.30 11.03 -3.12
C ALA A 133 -3.60 10.22 -2.94
N ASP A 134 -4.68 10.63 -3.61
CA ASP A 134 -5.97 9.91 -3.59
C ASP A 134 -5.85 8.55 -4.29
N LEU A 135 -5.20 8.51 -5.46
CA LEU A 135 -4.96 7.27 -6.21
C LEU A 135 -4.06 6.30 -5.47
N ALA A 136 -3.01 6.81 -4.81
CA ALA A 136 -2.12 6.00 -3.99
C ALA A 136 -2.89 5.36 -2.83
N LEU A 137 -3.75 6.12 -2.14
CA LEU A 137 -4.57 5.60 -1.04
C LEU A 137 -5.51 4.49 -1.52
N TYR A 138 -6.16 4.70 -2.67
CA TYR A 138 -7.03 3.68 -3.27
C TYR A 138 -6.26 2.42 -3.66
N THR A 139 -5.05 2.58 -4.20
CA THR A 139 -4.19 1.46 -4.62
C THR A 139 -3.77 0.58 -3.45
N ILE A 140 -3.40 1.17 -2.31
CA ILE A 140 -3.07 0.38 -1.11
C ILE A 140 -4.30 -0.32 -0.53
N TYR A 141 -5.46 0.36 -0.52
CA TYR A 141 -6.72 -0.27 -0.10
C TYR A 141 -7.02 -1.52 -0.94
N PHE A 142 -6.95 -1.40 -2.26
CA PHE A 142 -7.20 -2.51 -3.16
C PHE A 142 -6.20 -3.67 -2.95
N SER A 143 -4.91 -3.34 -2.80
CA SER A 143 -3.85 -4.33 -2.57
C SER A 143 -4.09 -5.12 -1.27
N ILE A 144 -4.37 -4.42 -0.18
CA ILE A 144 -4.63 -5.01 1.15
C ILE A 144 -5.95 -5.79 1.18
N LYS A 145 -6.96 -5.35 0.42
CA LYS A 145 -8.26 -6.04 0.30
C LYS A 145 -8.14 -7.40 -0.37
N SER A 146 -7.26 -7.54 -1.36
CA SER A 146 -7.03 -8.83 -2.04
C SER A 146 -6.49 -9.92 -1.10
N GLU A 147 -6.03 -9.54 0.10
CA GLU A 147 -5.28 -10.39 1.03
C GLU A 147 -5.97 -10.50 2.41
N ASN A 148 -7.25 -10.13 2.49
CA ASN A 148 -8.06 -10.13 3.72
C ASN A 148 -7.54 -9.21 4.84
N PHE A 149 -6.70 -8.22 4.54
CA PHE A 149 -6.22 -7.23 5.51
C PHE A 149 -7.03 -5.93 5.53
N ALA A 150 -8.09 -5.82 4.72
CA ALA A 150 -8.86 -4.58 4.57
C ALA A 150 -9.78 -4.26 5.77
N PHE A 151 -9.88 -5.13 6.77
CA PHE A 151 -10.81 -4.95 7.89
C PHE A 151 -10.65 -3.59 8.61
N GLU A 152 -9.41 -3.08 8.70
CA GLU A 152 -9.16 -1.79 9.35
C GLU A 152 -9.55 -0.62 8.44
N PHE A 153 -9.33 -0.74 7.12
CA PHE A 153 -9.79 0.26 6.14
C PHE A 153 -11.32 0.30 6.07
N ASP A 154 -11.99 -0.86 6.11
CA ASP A 154 -13.45 -0.98 6.06
C ASP A 154 -14.13 -0.63 7.41
N SER A 155 -13.34 -0.34 8.45
CA SER A 155 -13.84 0.07 9.77
C SER A 155 -14.52 1.45 9.69
N PRO A 156 -15.69 1.65 10.35
CA PRO A 156 -16.34 2.95 10.43
C PRO A 156 -15.56 4.00 11.26
N SER A 157 -14.39 3.62 11.78
CA SER A 157 -13.52 4.49 12.58
C SER A 157 -12.81 5.55 11.74
N TYR A 158 -12.81 5.42 10.41
CA TYR A 158 -12.12 6.32 9.47
C TYR A 158 -13.06 6.86 8.39
N PRO A 159 -14.11 7.61 8.76
CA PRO A 159 -15.20 7.97 7.86
C PRO A 159 -14.77 8.86 6.68
N HIS A 160 -13.71 9.65 6.81
CA HIS A 160 -13.22 10.50 5.72
C HIS A 160 -12.42 9.69 4.71
N ILE A 161 -11.66 8.69 5.18
CA ILE A 161 -11.04 7.69 4.31
C ILE A 161 -12.13 6.87 3.61
N ASN A 162 -13.14 6.37 4.34
CA ASN A 162 -14.24 5.58 3.76
C ASN A 162 -15.04 6.35 2.71
N LYS A 163 -15.08 7.68 2.79
CA LYS A 163 -15.73 8.52 1.79
C LYS A 163 -14.91 8.67 0.51
N LEU A 164 -13.59 8.55 0.62
CA LEU A 164 -12.65 8.68 -0.51
C LEU A 164 -12.49 7.38 -1.30
N ILE A 165 -12.57 6.21 -0.62
CA ILE A 165 -12.35 4.88 -1.22
C ILE A 165 -13.63 4.19 -1.71
#